data_AF-A0A1Q9C4M1-F1
#
_entry.id   AF-A0A1Q9C4M1-F1
#
_cell.length_a   1.000
_cell.length_b   1.000
_cell.length_c   1.000
_cell.angle_alpha   90.00
_cell.angle_beta   90.00
_cell.angle_gamma   90.00
#
_symmetry.space_group_name_H-M   'P 1'
#
loop_
_entity.id
_entity.type
_entity.pdbx_description
1 polymer ?
#
loop_
_entity_poly.entity_id
_entity_poly.type
_entity_poly.pdbx_seq_one_letter_code
_entity_poly.pdbx_strand_id
1 'polypeptide(L)'
;MLFRTQLRIKADVDQTFPKVLMAGRYVNEDTVESERPLKVCAEAGRKCVRNIHQYPVLSAEWIALVDSLKQLSRLVQLEGRMPVNPKVLEAQGRDMDSEGTLWDQETHENAIRILVEEAKVNLCLRMMYDFKRWQQNPAERQATIEEAIKAYDSTEMQLEQKCVQFEECLGTLLRKAFMHVETLQLMDIPLLIEHCVFILQACFSSLGDSLGEARLQESVVLYYFSSLMKHAEALNNSELLARSREFQLVELAVSHFLRFAEQFPEDLKYSLADGLAAMADNEDFMTEWESFFPSPDAKATFLMLQEKLTAPILEEKPEKRREIRPLLDFFNAIKRSMAWKLQVFFYLHVADTAESYMSEGQRLVIARTVEAGKAASTVHRRFAVLAEEEDVIELRCSQIG
;
A
#
# COMPACT_ATOMS: atom_id res chain seq x y z
N MET A 1 -70.08 26.99 -9.23
CA MET A 1 -69.71 25.55 -9.15
C MET A 1 -69.09 25.35 -7.78
N LEU A 2 -69.89 25.03 -6.74
CA LEU A 2 -70.25 23.66 -6.29
C LEU A 2 -68.95 22.85 -6.05
N PHE A 3 -68.53 22.50 -4.83
CA PHE A 3 -69.30 21.96 -3.69
C PHE A 3 -68.76 22.42 -2.31
N ARG A 4 -69.69 22.76 -1.41
CA ARG A 4 -69.60 22.68 0.07
C ARG A 4 -69.60 21.19 0.49
N THR A 5 -69.15 20.78 1.68
CA THR A 5 -69.97 20.55 2.91
C THR A 5 -69.00 19.99 3.96
N GLN A 6 -68.64 20.64 5.08
CA GLN A 6 -69.33 20.96 6.36
C GLN A 6 -69.66 19.78 7.31
N LEU A 7 -69.20 19.95 8.56
CA LEU A 7 -69.80 19.57 9.87
C LEU A 7 -69.68 18.08 10.31
N ARG A 8 -69.58 17.68 11.59
CA ARG A 8 -69.81 18.29 12.93
C ARG A 8 -69.23 17.29 14.00
N ILE A 9 -68.53 17.72 15.08
CA ILE A 9 -69.01 17.90 16.50
C ILE A 9 -69.36 16.57 17.20
N LYS A 10 -69.00 16.20 18.46
CA LYS A 10 -68.51 16.87 19.70
C LYS A 10 -68.17 15.80 20.76
N ALA A 11 -67.42 16.22 21.80
CA ALA A 11 -67.60 15.94 23.26
C ALA A 11 -67.36 14.50 23.77
N ASP A 12 -66.83 14.23 24.98
CA ASP A 12 -66.44 15.05 26.13
C ASP A 12 -65.55 14.22 27.09
N VAL A 13 -64.63 14.91 27.77
CA VAL A 13 -64.30 14.87 29.21
C VAL A 13 -64.08 13.49 29.88
N ASP A 14 -62.86 13.24 30.38
CA ASP A 14 -62.69 13.19 31.85
C ASP A 14 -61.26 13.42 32.34
N GLN A 15 -61.22 14.09 33.49
CA GLN A 15 -60.04 14.56 34.22
C GLN A 15 -59.31 13.41 34.92
N THR A 16 -57.98 13.48 35.09
CA THR A 16 -57.29 13.37 36.41
C THR A 16 -55.74 13.29 36.35
N PHE A 17 -55.14 14.12 37.21
CA PHE A 17 -53.79 14.13 37.83
C PHE A 17 -52.49 14.34 37.00
N PRO A 18 -51.63 15.30 37.43
CA PRO A 18 -50.28 15.43 36.92
C PRO A 18 -49.34 14.44 37.62
N LYS A 19 -48.85 13.43 36.89
CA LYS A 19 -47.64 12.69 37.31
C LYS A 19 -46.40 13.47 36.89
N VAL A 20 -45.97 14.38 37.75
CA VAL A 20 -44.54 14.70 37.86
C VAL A 20 -43.90 13.50 38.55
N LEU A 21 -43.02 12.76 37.87
CA LEU A 21 -42.00 11.92 38.49
C LEU A 21 -40.90 11.61 37.46
N MET A 22 -39.92 12.51 37.42
CA MET A 22 -38.49 12.18 37.51
C MET A 22 -38.04 10.86 36.85
N ALA A 23 -37.88 10.86 35.53
CA ALA A 23 -37.16 9.80 34.80
C ALA A 23 -36.05 10.38 33.89
N GLY A 24 -35.52 11.57 34.22
CA GLY A 24 -34.54 12.28 33.38
C GLY A 24 -33.20 12.58 34.03
N ARG A 25 -32.90 12.07 35.24
CA ARG A 25 -31.66 12.40 35.97
C ARG A 25 -30.64 11.28 36.17
N TYR A 26 -30.96 10.04 35.82
CA TYR A 26 -30.02 8.92 35.99
C TYR A 26 -29.33 8.45 34.71
N VAL A 27 -29.68 9.00 33.54
CA VAL A 27 -29.03 8.63 32.27
C VAL A 27 -27.77 9.47 32.00
N ASN A 28 -27.55 10.56 32.76
CA ASN A 28 -26.49 11.52 32.46
C ASN A 28 -25.19 11.31 33.28
N GLU A 29 -25.23 10.61 34.42
CA GLU A 29 -24.05 10.44 35.29
C GLU A 29 -23.09 9.35 34.76
N ASP A 30 -23.60 8.24 34.22
CA ASP A 30 -22.77 7.16 33.67
C ASP A 30 -22.00 7.57 32.39
N THR A 31 -22.53 8.51 31.61
CA THR A 31 -21.84 9.11 30.45
C THR A 31 -20.67 10.01 30.86
N VAL A 32 -20.76 10.68 32.00
CA VAL A 32 -19.70 11.62 32.43
C VAL A 32 -18.48 10.88 33.00
N GLU A 33 -18.69 9.72 33.64
CA GLU A 33 -17.58 8.89 34.15
C GLU A 33 -16.86 8.11 33.04
N SER A 34 -17.59 7.63 32.02
CA SER A 34 -17.01 6.92 30.88
C SER A 34 -16.19 7.81 29.93
N GLU A 35 -16.42 9.13 29.89
CA GLU A 35 -15.65 10.07 29.06
C GLU A 35 -14.30 10.51 29.67
N ARG A 36 -14.11 10.40 30.99
CA ARG A 36 -12.90 10.87 31.66
C ARG A 36 -11.61 10.19 31.17
N PRO A 37 -11.56 8.85 31.01
CA PRO A 37 -10.36 8.17 30.51
C PRO A 37 -9.95 8.64 29.10
N LEU A 38 -10.92 8.85 28.20
CA LEU A 38 -10.66 9.28 26.83
C LEU A 38 -10.09 10.70 26.76
N LYS A 39 -10.60 11.62 27.58
CA LYS A 39 -10.08 13.00 27.67
C LYS A 39 -8.63 13.02 28.17
N VAL A 40 -8.31 12.19 29.17
CA VAL A 40 -6.94 12.07 29.70
C VAL A 40 -5.98 11.50 28.64
N CYS A 41 -6.41 10.48 27.88
CA CYS A 41 -5.62 9.93 26.78
C CYS A 41 -5.34 10.99 25.69
N ALA A 42 -6.35 11.77 25.29
CA ALA A 42 -6.20 12.82 24.30
C ALA A 42 -5.23 13.93 24.76
N GLU A 43 -5.29 14.36 26.02
CA GLU A 43 -4.38 15.37 26.57
C GLU A 43 -2.93 14.85 26.63
N ALA A 44 -2.74 13.60 27.06
CA ALA A 44 -1.44 12.94 27.02
C ALA A 44 -0.90 12.84 25.58
N GLY A 45 -1.76 12.52 24.62
CA GLY A 45 -1.45 12.53 23.18
C GLY A 45 -0.97 13.90 22.70
N ARG A 46 -1.73 14.97 22.99
CA ARG A 46 -1.34 16.35 22.63
C ARG A 46 0.01 16.75 23.22
N LYS A 47 0.27 16.38 24.48
CA LYS A 47 1.57 16.65 25.11
C LYS A 47 2.71 15.95 24.37
N CYS A 48 2.56 14.68 24.01
CA CYS A 48 3.58 13.94 23.27
C CYS A 48 3.79 14.53 21.87
N VAL A 49 2.71 14.84 21.15
CA VAL A 49 2.76 15.41 19.78
C VAL A 49 3.44 16.77 19.76
N ARG A 50 3.16 17.64 20.74
CA ARG A 50 3.84 18.95 20.85
C ARG A 50 5.34 18.83 21.06
N ASN A 51 5.81 17.76 21.69
CA ASN A 51 7.24 17.54 21.92
C ASN A 51 7.99 17.10 20.64
N ILE A 52 7.27 16.71 19.58
CA ILE A 52 7.87 16.25 18.32
C ILE A 52 8.54 17.42 17.59
N HIS A 53 9.87 17.40 17.56
CA HIS A 53 10.73 18.35 16.84
C HIS A 53 11.90 17.60 16.21
N GLN A 54 12.50 18.19 15.18
CA GLN A 54 13.74 17.67 14.61
C GLN A 54 14.91 17.95 15.58
N TYR A 55 15.59 16.90 16.02
CA TYR A 55 16.82 17.00 16.81
C TYR A 55 17.93 16.15 16.16
N PRO A 56 19.21 16.50 16.34
CA PRO A 56 20.32 15.65 15.90
C PRO A 56 20.24 14.26 16.52
N VAL A 57 20.49 13.22 15.73
CA VAL A 57 20.40 11.83 16.18
C VAL A 57 21.34 11.61 17.37
N LEU A 58 20.85 10.96 18.43
CA LEU A 58 21.53 10.75 19.72
C LEU A 58 21.83 12.01 20.56
N SER A 59 21.31 13.19 20.22
CA SER A 59 21.32 14.31 21.17
C SER A 59 20.46 14.00 22.41
N ALA A 60 20.70 14.70 23.53
CA ALA A 60 19.90 14.52 24.74
C ALA A 60 18.39 14.76 24.49
N GLU A 61 18.05 15.75 23.68
CA GLU A 61 16.69 16.08 23.25
C GLU A 61 16.11 15.00 22.35
N TRP A 62 16.92 14.44 21.44
CA TRP A 62 16.51 13.31 20.61
C TRP A 62 16.19 12.07 21.46
N ILE A 63 17.02 11.74 22.45
CA ILE A 63 16.77 10.62 23.36
C ILE A 63 15.46 10.82 24.14
N ALA A 64 15.18 12.04 24.60
CA ALA A 64 13.92 12.39 25.27
C ALA A 64 12.71 12.36 24.31
N LEU A 65 12.92 12.72 23.03
CA LEU A 65 11.93 12.57 21.98
C LEU A 65 11.57 11.09 21.78
N VAL A 66 12.55 10.17 21.74
CA VAL A 66 12.27 8.72 21.62
C VAL A 66 11.32 8.25 22.72
N ASP A 67 11.53 8.69 23.96
CA ASP A 67 10.63 8.33 25.07
C ASP A 67 9.22 8.89 24.89
N SER A 68 9.09 10.10 24.34
CA SER A 68 7.79 10.69 24.00
C SER A 68 7.10 9.95 22.86
N LEU A 69 7.83 9.56 21.81
CA LEU A 69 7.32 8.77 20.68
C LEU A 69 6.86 7.38 21.13
N LYS A 70 7.60 6.74 22.05
CA LYS A 70 7.23 5.46 22.65
C LYS A 70 5.93 5.54 23.43
N GLN A 71 5.72 6.61 24.21
CA GLN A 71 4.46 6.85 24.90
C GLN A 71 3.31 7.06 23.91
N LEU A 72 3.52 7.88 22.88
CA LEU A 72 2.51 8.14 21.86
C LEU A 72 2.13 6.89 21.06
N SER A 73 3.12 6.10 20.62
CA SER A 73 2.90 4.84 19.92
C SER A 73 2.11 3.84 20.77
N ARG A 74 2.40 3.76 22.08
CA ARG A 74 1.61 2.95 23.02
C ARG A 74 0.16 3.44 23.13
N LEU A 75 -0.09 4.75 23.13
CA LEU A 75 -1.45 5.29 23.14
C LEU A 75 -2.21 4.86 21.88
N VAL A 76 -1.62 5.00 20.69
CA VAL A 76 -2.22 4.55 19.41
C VAL A 76 -2.53 3.05 19.43
N GLN A 77 -1.64 2.23 19.96
CA GLN A 77 -1.87 0.79 20.07
C GLN A 77 -3.00 0.43 21.05
N LEU A 78 -3.16 1.19 22.14
CA LEU A 78 -4.25 1.01 23.10
C LEU A 78 -5.58 1.43 22.48
N GLU A 79 -5.60 2.58 21.80
CA GLU A 79 -6.73 3.12 21.06
C GLU A 79 -7.28 2.10 20.04
N GLY A 80 -6.42 1.48 19.24
CA GLY A 80 -6.81 0.44 18.28
C GLY A 80 -7.33 -0.87 18.89
N ARG A 81 -7.24 -1.04 20.21
CA ARG A 81 -7.79 -2.20 20.95
C ARG A 81 -9.05 -1.85 21.74
N MET A 82 -9.46 -0.57 21.78
CA MET A 82 -10.68 -0.17 22.47
C MET A 82 -11.90 -0.64 21.68
N PRO A 83 -12.99 -1.03 22.36
CA PRO A 83 -14.22 -1.41 21.69
C PRO A 83 -14.76 -0.22 20.90
N VAL A 84 -15.28 -0.52 19.70
CA VAL A 84 -15.96 0.44 18.83
C VAL A 84 -17.14 1.05 19.58
N ASN A 85 -17.37 2.36 19.45
CA ASN A 85 -18.50 3.02 20.10
C ASN A 85 -19.75 3.00 19.21
N PRO A 86 -20.72 2.09 19.44
CA PRO A 86 -21.89 1.93 18.56
C PRO A 86 -22.83 3.14 18.57
N LYS A 87 -22.70 4.05 19.56
CA LYS A 87 -23.55 5.25 19.62
C LYS A 87 -23.19 6.31 18.59
N VAL A 88 -21.97 6.26 18.02
CA VAL A 88 -21.55 7.18 16.94
C VAL A 88 -22.31 6.89 15.65
N LEU A 89 -22.54 5.60 15.36
CA LEU A 89 -23.29 5.10 14.19
C LEU A 89 -24.73 5.64 14.12
N GLU A 90 -25.47 5.50 15.23
CA GLU A 90 -26.90 5.87 15.27
C GLU A 90 -27.13 7.38 15.15
N ALA A 91 -26.18 8.20 15.62
CA ALA A 91 -26.32 9.65 15.62
C ALA A 91 -26.03 10.30 14.25
N GLN A 92 -25.26 9.65 13.38
CA GLN A 92 -24.81 10.24 12.11
C GLN A 92 -25.52 9.71 10.86
N GLY A 93 -26.37 8.68 10.97
CA GLY A 93 -27.21 8.20 9.87
C GLY A 93 -26.42 7.74 8.64
N ARG A 94 -25.20 7.25 8.82
CA ARG A 94 -24.29 6.83 7.75
C ARG A 94 -24.54 5.40 7.32
N ASP A 95 -24.17 5.13 6.07
CA ASP A 95 -24.11 3.79 5.51
C ASP A 95 -23.04 2.98 6.25
N MET A 96 -23.39 1.81 6.80
CA MET A 96 -22.48 0.98 7.59
C MET A 96 -21.34 0.38 6.76
N ASP A 97 -21.44 0.49 5.44
CA ASP A 97 -20.48 -0.07 4.48
C ASP A 97 -19.39 0.93 4.06
N SER A 98 -19.42 2.19 4.54
CA SER A 98 -18.39 3.20 4.24
C SER A 98 -17.24 3.13 5.26
N GLU A 99 -16.00 2.97 4.79
CA GLU A 99 -14.80 3.29 5.59
C GLU A 99 -14.91 4.78 6.02
N GLY A 100 -15.20 5.04 7.30
CA GLY A 100 -15.40 6.40 7.80
C GLY A 100 -14.14 7.26 7.65
N THR A 101 -14.32 8.58 7.52
CA THR A 101 -13.19 9.54 7.50
C THR A 101 -12.44 9.52 8.83
N LEU A 102 -11.15 9.91 8.86
CA LEU A 102 -10.37 10.04 10.11
C LEU A 102 -11.09 10.86 11.20
N TRP A 103 -11.99 11.76 10.80
CA TRP A 103 -12.72 12.67 11.69
C TRP A 103 -13.99 12.04 12.27
N ASP A 104 -14.50 10.99 11.63
CA ASP A 104 -15.81 10.41 11.89
C ASP A 104 -15.75 8.92 12.25
N GLN A 105 -14.56 8.37 12.50
CA GLN A 105 -14.41 6.95 12.77
C GLN A 105 -15.05 6.52 14.10
N GLU A 106 -15.55 5.30 14.09
CA GLU A 106 -16.13 4.61 15.25
C GLU A 106 -15.06 4.15 16.26
N THR A 107 -13.80 4.13 15.80
CA THR A 107 -12.59 3.75 16.54
C THR A 107 -11.99 4.96 17.28
N HIS A 108 -11.37 4.71 18.43
CA HIS A 108 -10.84 5.75 19.29
C HIS A 108 -9.49 6.30 18.83
N GLU A 109 -9.32 6.75 17.58
CA GLU A 109 -8.02 7.16 17.01
C GLU A 109 -7.60 8.61 17.32
N ASN A 110 -7.75 9.02 18.57
CA ASN A 110 -7.47 10.40 18.97
C ASN A 110 -6.00 10.77 18.78
N ALA A 111 -5.06 9.88 19.06
CA ALA A 111 -3.64 10.19 18.97
C ALA A 111 -3.18 10.44 17.52
N ILE A 112 -3.64 9.64 16.55
CA ILE A 112 -3.35 9.86 15.12
C ILE A 112 -4.02 11.15 14.64
N ARG A 113 -5.29 11.37 15.01
CA ARG A 113 -5.98 12.62 14.69
C ARG A 113 -5.24 13.86 15.19
N ILE A 114 -4.79 13.85 16.45
CA ILE A 114 -3.99 14.95 17.02
C ILE A 114 -2.67 15.14 16.25
N LEU A 115 -2.00 14.05 15.85
CA LEU A 115 -0.76 14.11 15.07
C LEU A 115 -0.97 14.80 13.72
N VAL A 116 -2.11 14.55 13.07
CA VAL A 116 -2.52 15.17 11.80
C VAL A 116 -2.93 16.63 12.02
N GLU A 117 -3.78 16.93 13.01
CA GLU A 117 -4.23 18.28 13.38
C GLU A 117 -3.07 19.24 13.64
N GLU A 118 -2.01 18.76 14.32
CA GLU A 118 -0.82 19.55 14.65
C GLU A 118 0.23 19.57 13.52
N ALA A 119 -0.12 19.05 12.33
CA ALA A 119 0.71 18.99 11.13
C ALA A 119 2.08 18.30 11.34
N LYS A 120 2.14 17.28 12.22
CA LYS A 120 3.40 16.62 12.59
C LYS A 120 3.74 15.40 11.73
N VAL A 121 2.83 14.88 10.91
CA VAL A 121 3.08 13.66 10.11
C VAL A 121 4.22 13.87 9.10
N ASN A 122 4.25 15.01 8.39
CA ASN A 122 5.36 15.36 7.48
C ASN A 122 6.71 15.50 8.20
N LEU A 123 6.70 16.03 9.43
CA LEU A 123 7.91 16.10 10.25
C LEU A 123 8.38 14.71 10.67
N CYS A 124 7.45 13.82 11.05
CA CYS A 124 7.74 12.43 11.36
C CYS A 124 8.40 11.71 10.16
N LEU A 125 7.88 11.91 8.95
CA LEU A 125 8.48 11.34 7.74
C LEU A 125 9.91 11.87 7.50
N ARG A 126 10.13 13.19 7.61
CA ARG A 126 11.47 13.79 7.47
C ARG A 126 12.47 13.24 8.47
N MET A 127 12.09 13.18 9.75
CA MET A 127 12.95 12.61 10.79
C MET A 127 13.28 11.14 10.53
N MET A 128 12.31 10.35 10.05
CA MET A 128 12.53 8.95 9.69
C MET A 128 13.50 8.82 8.51
N TYR A 129 13.30 9.61 7.47
CA TYR A 129 14.17 9.64 6.30
C TYR A 129 15.62 10.01 6.67
N ASP A 130 15.80 11.10 7.43
CA ASP A 130 17.11 11.56 7.89
C ASP A 130 17.79 10.51 8.78
N PHE A 131 17.03 9.87 9.69
CA PHE A 131 17.53 8.80 10.53
C PHE A 131 18.03 7.60 9.72
N LYS A 132 17.28 7.16 8.69
CA LYS A 132 17.71 6.03 7.85
C LYS A 132 18.90 6.39 6.97
N ARG A 133 19.03 7.65 6.54
CA ARG A 133 20.25 8.15 5.88
C ARG A 133 21.47 8.13 6.81
N TRP A 134 21.30 8.60 8.04
CA TRP A 134 22.34 8.51 9.07
C TRP A 134 22.75 7.06 9.34
N GLN A 135 21.77 6.15 9.45
CA GLN A 135 22.03 4.71 9.69
C GLN A 135 22.83 4.05 8.56
N GLN A 136 22.64 4.49 7.31
CA GLN A 136 23.37 3.99 6.15
C GLN A 136 24.76 4.61 5.95
N ASN A 137 25.17 5.55 6.81
CA ASN A 137 26.51 6.13 6.80
C ASN A 137 27.33 5.59 8.00
N PRO A 138 28.10 4.48 7.84
CA PRO A 138 28.76 3.83 8.97
C PRO A 138 29.77 4.75 9.68
N ALA A 139 30.44 5.63 8.94
CA ALA A 139 31.44 6.54 9.49
C ALA A 139 30.79 7.61 10.38
N GLU A 140 29.73 8.25 9.88
CA GLU A 140 28.97 9.26 10.65
C GLU A 140 28.27 8.64 11.86
N ARG A 141 27.65 7.48 11.67
CA ARG A 141 27.00 6.71 12.74
C ARG A 141 27.97 6.37 13.86
N GLN A 142 29.12 5.79 13.52
CA GLN A 142 30.14 5.41 14.51
C GLN A 142 30.64 6.63 15.28
N ALA A 143 30.94 7.74 14.58
CA ALA A 143 31.39 8.97 15.23
C ALA A 143 30.33 9.54 16.19
N THR A 144 29.06 9.54 15.78
CA THR A 144 27.93 10.03 16.60
C THR A 144 27.75 9.17 17.85
N ILE A 145 27.85 7.84 17.73
CA ILE A 145 27.74 6.91 18.87
C ILE A 145 28.89 7.14 19.85
N GLU A 146 30.13 7.25 19.38
CA GLU A 146 31.30 7.50 20.24
C GLU A 146 31.21 8.83 20.99
N GLU A 147 30.69 9.87 20.34
CA GLU A 147 30.43 11.16 20.98
C GLU A 147 29.35 11.04 22.06
N ALA A 148 28.23 10.37 21.77
CA ALA A 148 27.15 10.16 22.71
C ALA A 148 27.56 9.33 23.94
N ILE A 149 28.39 8.29 23.75
CA ILE A 149 28.93 7.47 24.85
C ILE A 149 29.74 8.36 25.81
N LYS A 150 30.60 9.24 25.27
CA LYS A 150 31.42 10.16 26.07
C LYS A 150 30.58 11.23 26.77
N ALA A 151 29.51 11.70 26.13
CA ALA A 151 28.68 12.79 26.65
C ALA A 151 27.69 12.34 27.75
N TYR A 152 27.13 11.13 27.64
CA TYR A 152 25.98 10.71 28.46
C TYR A 152 26.23 9.49 29.35
N ASP A 153 27.47 8.99 29.44
CA ASP A 153 27.83 7.78 30.21
C ASP A 153 26.92 6.58 29.87
N SER A 154 26.50 6.49 28.61
CA SER A 154 25.63 5.45 28.09
C SER A 154 26.45 4.40 27.35
N THR A 155 26.02 3.15 27.41
CA THR A 155 26.63 2.07 26.63
C THR A 155 26.14 2.09 25.18
N GLU A 156 26.95 1.60 24.25
CA GLU A 156 26.57 1.45 22.84
C GLU A 156 25.25 0.69 22.69
N MET A 157 25.08 -0.43 23.40
CA MET A 157 23.85 -1.22 23.41
C MET A 157 22.60 -0.40 23.80
N GLN A 158 22.70 0.52 24.76
CA GLN A 158 21.57 1.37 25.16
C GLN A 158 21.21 2.39 24.07
N LEU A 159 22.21 2.95 23.38
CA LEU A 159 22.01 3.88 22.28
C LEU A 159 21.40 3.17 21.06
N GLU A 160 21.88 1.96 20.75
CA GLU A 160 21.28 1.12 19.71
C GLU A 160 19.83 0.79 20.01
N GLN A 161 19.52 0.45 21.27
CA GLN A 161 18.15 0.21 21.69
C GLN A 161 17.26 1.45 21.51
N LYS A 162 17.80 2.66 21.70
CA LYS A 162 17.08 3.91 21.43
C LYS A 162 16.85 4.13 19.93
N CYS A 163 17.82 3.76 19.08
CA CYS A 163 17.68 3.78 17.61
C CYS A 163 16.55 2.86 17.15
N VAL A 164 16.53 1.61 17.61
CA VAL A 164 15.45 0.66 17.32
C VAL A 164 14.10 1.19 17.80
N GLN A 165 14.02 1.68 19.04
CA GLN A 165 12.77 2.24 19.58
C GLN A 165 12.26 3.44 18.78
N PHE A 166 13.15 4.33 18.35
CA PHE A 166 12.78 5.46 17.50
C PHE A 166 12.15 4.95 16.19
N GLU A 167 12.83 4.03 15.51
CA GLU A 167 12.40 3.49 14.23
C GLU A 167 11.04 2.78 14.32
N GLU A 168 10.89 1.88 15.29
CA GLU A 168 9.64 1.14 15.51
C GLU A 168 8.47 2.07 15.86
N CYS A 169 8.69 3.01 16.79
CA CYS A 169 7.62 3.87 17.28
C CYS A 169 7.14 4.82 16.18
N LEU A 170 8.08 5.48 15.50
CA LEU A 170 7.76 6.42 14.44
C LEU A 170 7.21 5.70 13.21
N GLY A 171 7.74 4.52 12.87
CA GLY A 171 7.23 3.66 11.80
C GLY A 171 5.78 3.23 12.04
N THR A 172 5.45 2.85 13.29
CA THR A 172 4.08 2.53 13.71
C THR A 172 3.14 3.72 13.55
N LEU A 173 3.56 4.91 14.00
CA LEU A 173 2.75 6.13 13.89
C LEU A 173 2.47 6.49 12.43
N LEU A 174 3.49 6.47 11.57
CA LEU A 174 3.34 6.74 10.14
C LEU A 174 2.46 5.69 9.46
N ARG A 175 2.67 4.40 9.74
CA ARG A 175 1.83 3.31 9.20
C ARG A 175 0.37 3.54 9.51
N LYS A 176 0.05 3.86 10.78
CA LYS A 176 -1.32 4.13 11.21
C LYS A 176 -1.88 5.39 10.57
N ALA A 177 -1.10 6.46 10.51
CA ALA A 177 -1.55 7.69 9.87
C ALA A 177 -1.87 7.50 8.37
N PHE A 178 -1.08 6.72 7.64
CA PHE A 178 -1.27 6.46 6.21
C PHE A 178 -2.37 5.45 5.88
N MET A 179 -3.05 4.88 6.88
CA MET A 179 -4.31 4.15 6.64
C MET A 179 -5.46 5.09 6.26
N HIS A 180 -5.28 6.40 6.48
CA HIS A 180 -6.29 7.42 6.19
C HIS A 180 -5.88 8.26 4.99
N VAL A 181 -6.76 8.35 4.01
CA VAL A 181 -6.53 9.11 2.77
C VAL A 181 -6.34 10.60 3.06
N GLU A 182 -7.03 11.15 4.05
CA GLU A 182 -6.94 12.56 4.44
C GLU A 182 -5.54 12.90 4.96
N THR A 183 -4.90 11.97 5.65
CA THR A 183 -3.50 12.13 6.03
C THR A 183 -2.64 12.24 4.78
N LEU A 184 -2.77 11.29 3.85
CA LEU A 184 -1.96 11.25 2.62
C LEU A 184 -2.16 12.49 1.75
N GLN A 185 -3.37 13.05 1.69
CA GLN A 185 -3.66 14.30 0.99
C GLN A 185 -2.91 15.51 1.55
N LEU A 186 -2.51 15.47 2.83
CA LEU A 186 -1.72 16.50 3.50
C LEU A 186 -0.21 16.20 3.50
N MET A 187 0.19 15.04 2.98
CA MET A 187 1.59 14.59 3.00
C MET A 187 2.39 15.13 1.82
N ASP A 188 3.69 15.26 2.06
CA ASP A 188 4.71 15.38 1.02
C ASP A 188 4.89 14.00 0.34
N ILE A 189 4.06 13.73 -0.67
CA ILE A 189 4.07 12.48 -1.44
C ILE A 189 5.43 12.22 -2.12
N PRO A 190 6.09 13.21 -2.75
CA PRO A 190 7.44 13.02 -3.30
C PRO A 190 8.42 12.49 -2.25
N LEU A 191 8.50 13.11 -1.06
CA LEU A 191 9.39 12.63 0.00
C LEU A 191 9.02 11.21 0.48
N LEU A 192 7.73 10.88 0.53
CA LEU A 192 7.30 9.53 0.93
C LEU A 192 7.74 8.47 -0.08
N ILE A 193 7.62 8.77 -1.38
CA ILE A 193 8.12 7.90 -2.46
C ILE A 193 9.64 7.75 -2.36
N GLU A 194 10.37 8.86 -2.21
CA GLU A 194 11.83 8.84 -2.04
C GLU A 194 12.26 8.01 -0.83
N HIS A 195 11.55 8.13 0.29
CA HIS A 195 11.79 7.30 1.48
C HIS A 195 11.55 5.82 1.19
N CYS A 196 10.44 5.46 0.53
CA CYS A 196 10.17 4.07 0.18
C CYS A 196 11.27 3.48 -0.71
N VAL A 197 11.67 4.21 -1.75
CA VAL A 197 12.73 3.81 -2.68
C VAL A 197 14.06 3.64 -1.96
N PHE A 198 14.42 4.59 -1.10
CA PHE A 198 15.64 4.57 -0.32
C PHE A 198 15.77 3.32 0.56
N ILE A 199 14.69 2.94 1.25
CA ILE A 199 14.66 1.72 2.06
C ILE A 199 14.77 0.46 1.20
N LEU A 200 13.95 0.37 0.14
CA LEU A 200 13.90 -0.82 -0.72
C LEU A 200 15.23 -1.06 -1.46
N GLN A 201 15.88 0.00 -1.94
CA GLN A 201 17.19 -0.08 -2.60
C GLN A 201 18.30 -0.52 -1.64
N ALA A 202 18.25 -0.07 -0.39
CA ALA A 202 19.21 -0.49 0.62
C ALA A 202 19.04 -1.97 0.99
N CYS A 203 17.80 -2.44 1.12
CA CYS A 203 17.51 -3.86 1.27
C CYS A 203 18.04 -4.68 0.09
N PHE A 204 17.81 -4.21 -1.13
CA PHE A 204 18.30 -4.88 -2.34
C PHE A 204 19.82 -4.98 -2.37
N SER A 205 20.52 -3.90 -1.97
CA SER A 205 21.99 -3.85 -1.95
C SER A 205 22.60 -4.67 -0.80
N SER A 206 21.84 -4.96 0.25
CA SER A 206 22.30 -5.79 1.36
C SER A 206 22.36 -7.26 0.95
N LEU A 207 23.47 -7.94 1.25
CA LEU A 207 23.67 -9.36 0.98
C LEU A 207 22.98 -10.27 2.02
N GLY A 208 22.27 -9.71 3.00
CA GLY A 208 21.62 -10.47 4.06
C GLY A 208 20.29 -11.09 3.61
N ASP A 209 20.06 -12.35 3.99
CA ASP A 209 18.80 -13.07 3.72
C ASP A 209 17.78 -12.97 4.85
N SER A 210 18.14 -12.29 5.95
CA SER A 210 17.22 -12.00 7.05
C SER A 210 16.64 -10.61 6.87
N LEU A 211 15.32 -10.54 6.82
CA LEU A 211 14.61 -9.33 7.20
C LEU A 211 14.92 -9.10 8.69
N GLY A 212 15.17 -7.86 9.09
CA GLY A 212 15.32 -7.52 10.50
C GLY A 212 14.03 -7.76 11.29
N GLU A 213 13.90 -7.14 12.46
CA GLU A 213 12.64 -7.19 13.19
C GLU A 213 11.47 -6.65 12.35
N ALA A 214 10.31 -7.30 12.38
CA ALA A 214 9.15 -7.00 11.53
C ALA A 214 8.56 -5.58 11.68
N ARG A 215 9.07 -4.80 12.63
CA ARG A 215 8.62 -3.44 12.96
C ARG A 215 9.57 -2.35 12.45
N LEU A 216 10.70 -2.73 11.89
CA LEU A 216 11.65 -1.80 11.27
C LEU A 216 11.16 -1.36 9.88
N GLN A 217 11.77 -0.31 9.34
CA GLN A 217 11.34 0.31 8.09
C GLN A 217 11.38 -0.66 6.91
N GLU A 218 12.30 -1.62 6.91
CA GLU A 218 12.42 -2.66 5.90
C GLU A 218 11.13 -3.49 5.76
N SER A 219 10.36 -3.63 6.85
CA SER A 219 9.03 -4.25 6.79
C SER A 219 7.93 -3.22 6.58
N VAL A 220 8.00 -2.11 7.31
CA VAL A 220 6.91 -1.13 7.36
C VAL A 220 6.71 -0.41 6.02
N VAL A 221 7.76 -0.27 5.21
CA VAL A 221 7.71 0.42 3.90
C VAL A 221 6.67 -0.17 2.94
N LEU A 222 6.39 -1.48 3.00
CA LEU A 222 5.38 -2.10 2.14
C LEU A 222 3.95 -1.67 2.51
N TYR A 223 3.69 -1.29 3.77
CA TYR A 223 2.43 -0.63 4.12
C TYR A 223 2.33 0.75 3.50
N TYR A 224 3.44 1.52 3.46
CA TYR A 224 3.44 2.85 2.85
C TYR A 224 3.17 2.76 1.35
N PHE A 225 3.84 1.83 0.68
CA PHE A 225 3.59 1.53 -0.73
C PHE A 225 2.13 1.13 -0.97
N SER A 226 1.61 0.17 -0.18
CA SER A 226 0.21 -0.26 -0.28
C SER A 226 -0.77 0.91 -0.12
N SER A 227 -0.60 1.73 0.91
CA SER A 227 -1.42 2.92 1.15
C SER A 227 -1.39 3.91 0.00
N LEU A 228 -0.21 4.19 -0.57
CA LEU A 228 -0.07 5.07 -1.73
C LEU A 228 -0.87 4.53 -2.93
N MET A 229 -0.77 3.24 -3.21
CA MET A 229 -1.46 2.61 -4.32
C MET A 229 -2.99 2.53 -4.09
N LYS A 230 -3.42 2.16 -2.88
CA LYS A 230 -4.85 2.09 -2.49
C LYS A 230 -5.55 3.43 -2.68
N HIS A 231 -4.84 4.54 -2.44
CA HIS A 231 -5.41 5.88 -2.47
C HIS A 231 -4.98 6.71 -3.67
N ALA A 232 -4.35 6.11 -4.69
CA ALA A 232 -3.75 6.85 -5.81
C ALA A 232 -4.75 7.79 -6.53
N GLU A 233 -5.99 7.35 -6.74
CA GLU A 233 -7.05 8.16 -7.38
C GLU A 233 -7.51 9.37 -6.55
N ALA A 234 -7.51 9.23 -5.22
CA ALA A 234 -7.89 10.29 -4.30
C ALA A 234 -6.74 11.28 -4.02
N LEU A 235 -5.55 10.95 -4.51
CA LEU A 235 -4.35 11.77 -4.49
C LEU A 235 -4.13 12.41 -5.87
N ASN A 236 -2.98 13.06 -6.07
CA ASN A 236 -2.57 13.49 -7.41
C ASN A 236 -2.11 12.28 -8.24
N ASN A 237 -3.07 11.50 -8.78
CA ASN A 237 -2.83 10.22 -9.44
C ASN A 237 -1.73 10.30 -10.51
N SER A 238 -1.80 11.30 -11.39
CA SER A 238 -0.83 11.48 -12.47
C SER A 238 0.60 11.70 -11.95
N GLU A 239 0.77 12.57 -10.95
CA GLU A 239 2.10 12.83 -10.37
C GLU A 239 2.63 11.62 -9.60
N LEU A 240 1.78 10.97 -8.78
CA LEU A 240 2.14 9.79 -8.01
C LEU A 240 2.58 8.64 -8.92
N LEU A 241 1.82 8.35 -9.98
CA LEU A 241 2.15 7.31 -10.95
C LEU A 241 3.42 7.67 -11.75
N ALA A 242 3.58 8.92 -12.16
CA ALA A 242 4.77 9.37 -12.87
C ALA A 242 6.03 9.20 -12.00
N ARG A 243 5.98 9.60 -10.73
CA ARG A 243 7.10 9.42 -9.78
C ARG A 243 7.35 7.95 -9.44
N SER A 244 6.30 7.16 -9.24
CA SER A 244 6.42 5.72 -8.97
C SER A 244 7.12 5.00 -10.12
N ARG A 245 6.84 5.40 -11.36
CA ARG A 245 7.54 4.93 -12.56
C ARG A 245 8.99 5.42 -12.63
N GLU A 246 9.22 6.72 -12.42
CA GLU A 246 10.56 7.33 -12.42
C GLU A 246 11.53 6.57 -11.51
N PHE A 247 11.08 6.21 -10.30
CA PHE A 247 11.88 5.51 -9.31
C PHE A 247 11.73 3.98 -9.31
N GLN A 248 11.00 3.41 -10.27
CA GLN A 248 10.74 1.95 -10.34
C GLN A 248 10.17 1.37 -9.03
N LEU A 249 9.34 2.16 -8.33
CA LEU A 249 8.87 1.83 -6.99
C LEU A 249 8.13 0.49 -6.95
N VAL A 250 7.30 0.20 -7.95
CA VAL A 250 6.54 -1.06 -8.04
C VAL A 250 7.48 -2.26 -8.13
N GLU A 251 8.49 -2.21 -9.00
CA GLU A 251 9.46 -3.29 -9.17
C GLU A 251 10.28 -3.53 -7.89
N LEU A 252 10.72 -2.45 -7.25
CA LEU A 252 11.44 -2.52 -5.97
C LEU A 252 10.58 -3.14 -4.86
N ALA A 253 9.33 -2.72 -4.72
CA ALA A 253 8.42 -3.23 -3.69
C ALA A 253 8.10 -4.73 -3.90
N VAL A 254 7.84 -5.13 -5.14
CA VAL A 254 7.56 -6.52 -5.53
C VAL A 254 8.77 -7.41 -5.28
N SER A 255 9.96 -6.97 -5.71
CA SER A 255 11.20 -7.73 -5.54
C SER A 255 11.54 -7.91 -4.06
N HIS A 256 11.36 -6.84 -3.26
CA HIS A 256 11.55 -6.88 -1.82
C HIS A 256 10.56 -7.83 -1.14
N PHE A 257 9.27 -7.77 -1.52
CA PHE A 257 8.28 -8.72 -1.01
C PHE A 257 8.68 -10.16 -1.31
N LEU A 258 8.99 -10.48 -2.57
CA LEU A 258 9.33 -11.84 -3.00
C LEU A 258 10.58 -12.39 -2.31
N ARG A 259 11.58 -11.53 -2.05
CA ARG A 259 12.80 -11.91 -1.33
C ARG A 259 12.50 -12.35 0.11
N PHE A 260 11.55 -11.71 0.78
CA PHE A 260 11.26 -11.93 2.20
C PHE A 260 9.83 -12.43 2.46
N ALA A 261 9.16 -13.03 1.46
CA ALA A 261 7.73 -13.34 1.50
C ALA A 261 7.32 -14.17 2.73
N GLU A 262 8.15 -15.13 3.13
CA GLU A 262 7.91 -16.02 4.28
C GLU A 262 8.11 -15.32 5.64
N GLN A 263 8.83 -14.19 5.67
CA GLN A 263 9.16 -13.45 6.89
C GLN A 263 8.16 -12.36 7.21
N PHE A 264 7.35 -11.94 6.24
CA PHE A 264 6.32 -10.92 6.45
C PHE A 264 5.10 -11.48 7.20
N PRO A 265 4.52 -10.71 8.12
CA PRO A 265 3.29 -11.11 8.79
C PRO A 265 2.09 -11.06 7.83
N GLU A 266 1.07 -11.87 8.11
CA GLU A 266 -0.11 -12.01 7.24
C GLU A 266 -0.86 -10.68 7.03
N ASP A 267 -0.92 -9.81 8.06
CA ASP A 267 -1.55 -8.49 7.92
C ASP A 267 -0.85 -7.61 6.87
N LEU A 268 0.46 -7.76 6.71
CA LEU A 268 1.22 -7.07 5.67
C LEU A 268 0.89 -7.65 4.30
N LYS A 269 0.85 -8.99 4.18
CA LYS A 269 0.52 -9.67 2.91
C LYS A 269 -0.85 -9.23 2.41
N TYR A 270 -1.86 -9.21 3.28
CA TYR A 270 -3.19 -8.71 2.90
C TYR A 270 -3.15 -7.25 2.46
N SER A 271 -2.51 -6.38 3.25
CA SER A 271 -2.38 -4.97 2.90
C SER A 271 -1.68 -4.79 1.55
N LEU A 272 -0.59 -5.50 1.28
CA LEU A 272 0.12 -5.43 0.00
C LEU A 272 -0.76 -5.90 -1.17
N ALA A 273 -1.49 -7.00 -0.99
CA ALA A 273 -2.41 -7.51 -2.01
C ALA A 273 -3.52 -6.50 -2.33
N ASP A 274 -4.09 -5.86 -1.32
CA ASP A 274 -5.12 -4.82 -1.49
C ASP A 274 -4.57 -3.60 -2.23
N GLY A 275 -3.37 -3.14 -1.86
CA GLY A 275 -2.70 -2.01 -2.53
C GLY A 275 -2.38 -2.31 -3.99
N LEU A 276 -1.87 -3.51 -4.28
CA LEU A 276 -1.60 -3.94 -5.66
C LEU A 276 -2.88 -4.16 -6.48
N ALA A 277 -3.96 -4.63 -5.85
CA ALA A 277 -5.25 -4.76 -6.49
C ALA A 277 -5.84 -3.39 -6.84
N ALA A 278 -5.78 -2.42 -5.92
CA ALA A 278 -6.21 -1.06 -6.20
C ALA A 278 -5.38 -0.40 -7.31
N MET A 279 -4.06 -0.61 -7.34
CA MET A 279 -3.20 -0.17 -8.45
C MET A 279 -3.64 -0.78 -9.79
N ALA A 280 -3.97 -2.07 -9.80
CA ALA A 280 -4.43 -2.78 -10.99
C ALA A 280 -5.84 -2.38 -11.44
N ASP A 281 -6.66 -1.81 -10.55
CA ASP A 281 -7.99 -1.28 -10.86
C ASP A 281 -7.94 0.17 -11.38
N ASN A 282 -6.83 0.88 -11.15
CA ASN A 282 -6.64 2.26 -11.56
C ASN A 282 -6.52 2.41 -13.09
N GLU A 283 -7.39 3.24 -13.69
CA GLU A 283 -7.50 3.41 -15.14
C GLU A 283 -6.22 3.99 -15.79
N ASP A 284 -5.59 4.98 -15.15
CA ASP A 284 -4.37 5.63 -15.65
C ASP A 284 -3.20 4.65 -15.63
N PHE A 285 -3.05 3.88 -14.54
CA PHE A 285 -2.06 2.81 -14.47
C PHE A 285 -2.30 1.78 -15.57
N MET A 286 -3.54 1.31 -15.75
CA MET A 286 -3.89 0.31 -16.76
C MET A 286 -3.69 0.80 -18.20
N THR A 287 -3.68 2.11 -18.43
CA THR A 287 -3.37 2.69 -19.74
C THR A 287 -1.87 2.63 -20.05
N GLU A 288 -1.01 2.81 -19.04
CA GLU A 288 0.44 2.94 -19.21
C GLU A 288 1.26 1.85 -18.49
N TRP A 289 0.62 0.75 -18.07
CA TRP A 289 1.21 -0.24 -17.16
C TRP A 289 2.52 -0.83 -17.67
N GLU A 290 2.70 -0.96 -19.00
CA GLU A 290 3.93 -1.50 -19.58
C GLU A 290 5.17 -0.66 -19.21
N SER A 291 5.00 0.64 -19.00
CA SER A 291 6.10 1.54 -18.63
C SER A 291 6.59 1.33 -17.20
N PHE A 292 5.80 0.66 -16.34
CA PHE A 292 6.20 0.25 -14.99
C PHE A 292 7.00 -1.06 -14.97
N PHE A 293 7.03 -1.78 -16.09
CA PHE A 293 7.75 -3.05 -16.24
C PHE A 293 8.64 -3.01 -17.48
N PRO A 294 9.78 -2.29 -17.42
CA PRO A 294 10.61 -2.01 -18.59
C PRO A 294 11.26 -3.27 -19.18
N SER A 295 11.43 -4.32 -18.38
CA SER A 295 12.07 -5.58 -18.80
C SER A 295 11.11 -6.77 -18.77
N PRO A 296 11.34 -7.81 -19.60
CA PRO A 296 10.64 -9.08 -19.48
C PRO A 296 10.81 -9.73 -18.10
N ASP A 297 11.97 -9.55 -17.49
CA ASP A 297 12.29 -10.07 -16.15
C ASP A 297 11.44 -9.40 -15.08
N ALA A 298 11.22 -8.08 -15.14
CA ALA A 298 10.32 -7.37 -14.23
C ALA A 298 8.88 -7.91 -14.33
N LYS A 299 8.40 -8.19 -15.54
CA LYS A 299 7.10 -8.83 -15.76
C LYS A 299 7.05 -10.24 -15.17
N ALA A 300 8.09 -11.05 -15.37
CA ALA A 300 8.18 -12.40 -14.82
C ALA A 300 8.22 -12.39 -13.29
N THR A 301 9.03 -11.51 -12.69
CA THR A 301 9.10 -11.28 -11.25
C THR A 301 7.73 -10.89 -10.69
N PHE A 302 7.02 -9.95 -11.32
CA PHE A 302 5.67 -9.58 -10.89
C PHE A 302 4.68 -10.75 -10.92
N LEU A 303 4.76 -11.62 -11.93
CA LEU A 303 3.90 -12.81 -12.02
C LEU A 303 4.15 -13.83 -10.90
N MET A 304 5.33 -13.83 -10.26
CA MET A 304 5.60 -14.69 -9.10
C MET A 304 4.71 -14.36 -7.89
N LEU A 305 4.19 -13.12 -7.81
CA LEU A 305 3.22 -12.74 -6.77
C LEU A 305 1.94 -13.57 -6.84
N GLN A 306 1.58 -14.09 -8.02
CA GLN A 306 0.39 -14.93 -8.12
C GLN A 306 0.50 -16.16 -7.20
N GLU A 307 1.66 -16.81 -7.21
CA GLU A 307 1.97 -17.99 -6.39
C GLU A 307 2.34 -17.61 -4.96
N LYS A 308 3.14 -16.56 -4.76
CA LYS A 308 3.72 -16.21 -3.46
C LYS A 308 2.85 -15.31 -2.58
N LEU A 309 1.90 -14.60 -3.16
CA LEU A 309 1.02 -13.66 -2.44
C LEU A 309 -0.45 -14.05 -2.59
N THR A 310 -0.99 -14.06 -3.81
CA THR A 310 -2.45 -14.18 -3.99
C THR A 310 -2.97 -15.60 -3.75
N ALA A 311 -2.25 -16.65 -4.15
CA ALA A 311 -2.69 -18.02 -3.94
C ALA A 311 -2.82 -18.37 -2.44
N PRO A 312 -1.82 -18.11 -1.57
CA PRO A 312 -1.93 -18.32 -0.13
C PRO A 312 -3.11 -17.58 0.50
N ILE A 313 -3.32 -16.31 0.12
CA ILE A 313 -4.44 -15.49 0.60
C ILE A 313 -5.79 -16.11 0.22
N LEU A 314 -5.94 -16.61 -1.00
CA LEU A 314 -7.18 -17.21 -1.49
C LEU A 314 -7.44 -18.61 -0.94
N GLU A 315 -6.39 -19.35 -0.59
CA GLU A 315 -6.49 -20.64 0.10
C GLU A 315 -6.98 -20.46 1.54
N GLU A 316 -6.45 -19.45 2.25
CA GLU A 316 -6.86 -19.14 3.62
C GLU A 316 -8.24 -18.45 3.67
N LYS A 317 -8.48 -17.50 2.77
CA LYS A 317 -9.66 -16.60 2.75
C LYS A 317 -10.27 -16.48 1.35
N PRO A 318 -11.04 -17.48 0.89
CA PRO A 318 -11.65 -17.48 -0.44
C PRO A 318 -12.55 -16.26 -0.72
N GLU A 319 -13.16 -15.67 0.31
CA GLU A 319 -14.00 -14.49 0.23
C GLU A 319 -13.26 -13.24 -0.28
N LYS A 320 -11.94 -13.16 -0.04
CA LYS A 320 -11.08 -12.07 -0.52
C LYS A 320 -10.92 -12.04 -2.04
N ARG A 321 -11.35 -13.10 -2.75
CA ARG A 321 -11.28 -13.20 -4.21
C ARG A 321 -11.93 -12.02 -4.93
N ARG A 322 -13.02 -11.47 -4.37
CA ARG A 322 -13.70 -10.32 -4.97
C ARG A 322 -12.84 -9.06 -4.89
N GLU A 323 -12.20 -8.83 -3.74
CA GLU A 323 -11.39 -7.65 -3.47
C GLU A 323 -10.11 -7.66 -4.30
N ILE A 324 -9.41 -8.80 -4.38
CA ILE A 324 -8.16 -8.90 -5.16
C ILE A 324 -8.38 -9.24 -6.64
N ARG A 325 -9.63 -9.22 -7.12
CA ARG A 325 -9.97 -9.59 -8.50
C ARG A 325 -9.21 -8.75 -9.55
N PRO A 326 -9.09 -7.42 -9.42
CA PRO A 326 -8.34 -6.61 -10.38
C PRO A 326 -6.90 -7.09 -10.56
N LEU A 327 -6.22 -7.45 -9.47
CA LEU A 327 -4.85 -7.99 -9.51
C LEU A 327 -4.77 -9.32 -10.28
N LEU A 328 -5.75 -10.22 -10.08
CA LEU A 328 -5.81 -11.50 -10.80
C LEU A 328 -6.02 -11.30 -12.30
N ASP A 329 -6.88 -10.36 -12.69
CA ASP A 329 -7.11 -10.01 -14.09
C ASP A 329 -5.87 -9.34 -14.71
N PHE A 330 -5.15 -8.54 -13.93
CA PHE A 330 -3.89 -7.93 -14.34
C PHE A 330 -2.77 -8.96 -14.58
N PHE A 331 -2.63 -9.98 -13.73
CA PHE A 331 -1.70 -11.10 -14.02
C PHE A 331 -1.99 -11.75 -15.38
N ASN A 332 -3.27 -11.92 -15.73
CA ASN A 332 -3.63 -12.46 -17.04
C ASN A 332 -3.30 -11.50 -18.19
N ALA A 333 -3.44 -10.18 -17.97
CA ALA A 333 -3.02 -9.17 -18.93
C ALA A 333 -1.50 -9.24 -19.21
N ILE A 334 -0.68 -9.32 -18.16
CA ILE A 334 0.78 -9.47 -18.29
C ILE A 334 1.13 -10.75 -19.07
N LYS A 335 0.55 -11.91 -18.69
CA LYS A 335 0.79 -13.19 -19.39
C LYS A 335 0.48 -13.11 -20.88
N ARG A 336 -0.65 -12.49 -21.24
CA ARG A 336 -1.01 -12.27 -22.65
C ARG A 336 0.04 -11.42 -23.36
N SER A 337 0.49 -10.32 -22.76
CA SER A 337 1.52 -9.45 -23.36
C SER A 337 2.84 -10.20 -23.64
N MET A 338 3.22 -11.15 -22.77
CA MET A 338 4.46 -11.92 -22.92
C MET A 338 4.34 -13.00 -23.99
N ALA A 339 3.20 -13.69 -24.06
CA ALA A 339 2.94 -14.73 -25.07
C ALA A 339 2.97 -14.17 -26.50
N TRP A 340 2.41 -12.99 -26.72
CA TRP A 340 2.41 -12.32 -28.03
C TRP A 340 3.84 -11.98 -28.49
N LYS A 341 4.71 -11.50 -27.60
CA LYS A 341 6.10 -11.16 -27.96
C LYS A 341 6.92 -12.38 -28.36
N LEU A 342 6.72 -13.52 -27.68
CA LEU A 342 7.38 -14.78 -28.05
C LEU A 342 6.92 -15.30 -29.41
N GLN A 343 5.61 -15.21 -29.71
CA GLN A 343 5.09 -15.60 -31.01
C GLN A 343 5.65 -14.70 -32.12
N VAL A 344 5.63 -13.38 -31.96
CA VAL A 344 6.18 -12.44 -32.95
C VAL A 344 7.68 -12.67 -33.16
N PHE A 345 8.45 -12.86 -32.09
CA PHE A 345 9.88 -13.15 -32.21
C PHE A 345 10.16 -14.46 -32.95
N PHE A 346 9.38 -15.51 -32.66
CA PHE A 346 9.48 -16.77 -33.39
C PHE A 346 9.15 -16.60 -34.88
N TYR A 347 8.09 -15.86 -35.22
CA TYR A 347 7.75 -15.59 -36.62
C TYR A 347 8.80 -14.76 -37.35
N LEU A 348 9.38 -13.74 -36.70
CA LEU A 348 10.47 -12.93 -37.28
C LEU A 348 11.73 -13.76 -37.45
N HIS A 349 12.11 -14.58 -36.47
CA HIS A 349 13.28 -15.44 -36.59
C HIS A 349 13.12 -16.50 -37.68
N VAL A 350 11.93 -17.11 -37.79
CA VAL A 350 11.60 -18.04 -38.88
C VAL A 350 11.62 -17.31 -40.23
N ALA A 351 11.14 -16.07 -40.30
CA ALA A 351 11.18 -15.26 -41.54
C ALA A 351 12.62 -14.91 -41.95
N ASP A 352 13.48 -14.48 -41.01
CA ASP A 352 14.90 -14.16 -41.27
C ASP A 352 15.68 -15.42 -41.68
N THR A 353 15.42 -16.54 -41.02
CA THR A 353 16.05 -17.82 -41.37
C THR A 353 15.58 -18.26 -42.76
N ALA A 354 14.30 -18.14 -43.06
CA ALA A 354 13.75 -18.49 -44.35
C ALA A 354 14.21 -17.54 -45.47
N GLU A 355 14.48 -16.26 -45.20
CA GLU A 355 15.05 -15.32 -46.17
C GLU A 355 16.40 -15.78 -46.73
N SER A 356 17.18 -16.51 -45.93
CA SER A 356 18.46 -17.10 -46.36
C SER A 356 18.31 -18.30 -47.31
N TYR A 357 17.13 -18.93 -47.36
CA TYR A 357 16.85 -20.12 -48.18
C TYR A 357 15.81 -19.88 -49.30
N MET A 358 15.16 -18.72 -49.35
CA MET A 358 14.08 -18.43 -50.30
C MET A 358 14.53 -17.68 -51.55
N SER A 359 14.00 -18.13 -52.70
CA SER A 359 14.19 -17.47 -54.00
C SER A 359 13.51 -16.09 -54.05
N GLU A 360 14.00 -15.19 -54.91
CA GLU A 360 13.51 -13.80 -55.03
C GLU A 360 12.00 -13.70 -55.30
N GLY A 361 11.40 -14.71 -55.96
CA GLY A 361 9.96 -14.80 -56.19
C GLY A 361 9.13 -15.10 -54.95
N GLN A 362 9.66 -15.87 -54.00
CA GLN A 362 8.97 -16.21 -52.74
C GLN A 362 8.99 -15.03 -51.75
N ARG A 363 10.06 -14.23 -51.78
CA ARG A 363 10.20 -13.00 -50.97
C ARG A 363 9.09 -11.99 -51.26
N LEU A 364 8.73 -11.82 -52.54
CA LEU A 364 7.71 -10.85 -52.98
C LEU A 364 6.28 -11.20 -52.49
N VAL A 365 5.99 -12.48 -52.29
CA VAL A 365 4.67 -12.97 -51.84
C VAL A 365 4.51 -12.77 -50.34
N ILE A 366 5.57 -13.01 -49.56
CA ILE A 366 5.55 -12.84 -48.10
C ILE A 366 5.49 -11.35 -47.73
N ALA A 367 6.31 -10.51 -48.36
CA ALA A 367 6.31 -9.06 -48.13
C ALA A 367 4.90 -8.44 -48.34
N ARG A 368 4.21 -8.84 -49.43
CA ARG A 368 2.82 -8.41 -49.71
C ARG A 368 1.81 -8.93 -48.70
N THR A 369 2.09 -10.03 -48.01
CA THR A 369 1.18 -10.62 -47.02
C THR A 369 1.36 -9.95 -45.64
N VAL A 370 2.58 -9.52 -45.31
CA VAL A 370 2.90 -8.77 -44.10
C VAL A 370 2.41 -7.31 -44.20
N GLU A 371 2.62 -6.63 -45.34
CA GLU A 371 2.09 -5.27 -45.57
C GLU A 371 0.56 -5.22 -45.59
N ALA A 372 -0.12 -6.34 -45.91
CA ALA A 372 -1.57 -6.40 -45.97
C ALA A 372 -2.27 -6.57 -44.60
N GLY A 373 -1.53 -6.60 -43.49
CA GLY A 373 -2.09 -6.51 -42.13
C GLY A 373 -3.15 -7.56 -41.78
N LYS A 374 -3.14 -8.73 -42.43
CA LYS A 374 -4.10 -9.81 -42.13
C LYS A 374 -3.53 -10.75 -41.08
N ALA A 375 -4.28 -10.84 -39.98
CA ALA A 375 -4.02 -11.60 -38.76
C ALA A 375 -3.16 -12.85 -38.95
N ALA A 376 -2.21 -13.04 -38.03
CA ALA A 376 -1.26 -14.14 -37.92
C ALA A 376 -1.86 -15.55 -38.16
N SER A 377 -3.17 -15.73 -37.98
CA SER A 377 -3.90 -16.97 -38.31
C SER A 377 -3.86 -17.35 -39.80
N THR A 378 -3.80 -16.37 -40.71
CA THR A 378 -3.74 -16.64 -42.16
C THR A 378 -2.34 -17.04 -42.61
N VAL A 379 -1.32 -16.46 -41.98
CA VAL A 379 0.10 -16.80 -42.21
C VAL A 379 0.37 -18.22 -41.70
N HIS A 380 -0.14 -18.57 -40.50
CA HIS A 380 -0.01 -19.91 -39.94
C HIS A 380 -0.66 -20.98 -40.83
N ARG A 381 -1.84 -20.69 -41.41
CA ARG A 381 -2.53 -21.61 -42.34
C ARG A 381 -1.78 -21.80 -43.66
N ARG A 382 -1.10 -20.77 -44.17
CA ARG A 382 -0.31 -20.87 -45.41
C ARG A 382 1.02 -21.57 -45.21
N PHE A 383 1.69 -21.36 -44.08
CA PHE A 383 2.91 -22.12 -43.75
C PHE A 383 2.60 -23.60 -43.51
N ALA A 384 1.46 -23.94 -42.89
CA ALA A 384 1.02 -25.33 -42.76
C ALA A 384 0.73 -25.99 -44.13
N VAL A 385 0.10 -25.27 -45.06
CA VAL A 385 -0.15 -25.79 -46.42
C VAL A 385 1.14 -25.96 -47.23
N LEU A 386 2.12 -25.05 -47.08
CA LEU A 386 3.41 -25.17 -47.74
C LEU A 386 4.27 -26.30 -47.15
N ALA A 387 4.13 -26.59 -45.86
CA ALA A 387 4.79 -27.73 -45.21
C ALA A 387 4.13 -29.08 -45.56
N GLU A 388 2.85 -29.09 -45.95
CA GLU A 388 2.15 -30.28 -46.45
C GLU A 388 2.41 -30.55 -47.95
N GLU A 389 2.90 -29.57 -48.72
CA GLU A 389 3.25 -29.74 -50.15
C GLU A 389 4.73 -30.12 -50.38
N GLU A 390 5.59 -30.07 -49.36
CA GLU A 390 6.97 -30.58 -49.40
C GLU A 390 7.19 -31.70 -48.37
N ASP A 391 6.65 -32.89 -48.68
CA ASP A 391 7.17 -34.15 -48.13
C ASP A 391 8.61 -34.34 -48.64
N VAL A 392 9.58 -33.84 -47.87
CA VAL A 392 10.92 -34.40 -47.58
C VAL A 392 11.70 -33.31 -46.83
N ILE A 393 11.81 -33.46 -45.51
CA ILE A 393 13.07 -33.32 -44.73
C ILE A 393 12.78 -33.92 -43.34
N GLU A 394 13.22 -35.16 -43.18
CA GLU A 394 13.32 -35.85 -41.90
C GLU A 394 14.54 -35.25 -41.17
N LEU A 395 14.34 -34.23 -40.33
CA LEU A 395 15.39 -33.68 -39.47
C LEU A 395 15.33 -34.32 -38.09
N ARG A 396 16.28 -35.23 -37.87
CA ARG A 396 16.64 -35.80 -36.56
C ARG A 396 16.89 -34.68 -35.54
N CYS A 397 15.99 -34.52 -34.58
CA CYS A 397 16.33 -33.96 -33.28
C CYS A 397 17.11 -35.00 -32.47
N SER A 398 18.40 -35.12 -32.78
CA SER A 398 19.38 -35.74 -31.89
C SER A 398 20.57 -34.80 -31.76
N GLN A 399 20.84 -34.39 -30.52
CA GLN A 399 22.07 -33.75 -30.04
C GLN A 399 22.24 -32.24 -30.26
N ILE A 400 21.82 -31.45 -29.27
CA ILE A 400 22.56 -30.33 -28.65
C ILE A 400 22.06 -30.31 -27.19
N GLY A 401 22.84 -30.44 -26.12
CA GLY A 401 24.19 -29.93 -25.90
C GLY A 401 24.07 -28.82 -24.87
#